data_AF-A0AAE0KR61-F1
#
_entry.id   AF-A0AAE0KR61-F1
#
_cell.length_a   1.000
_cell.length_b   1.000
_cell.length_c   1.000
_cell.angle_alpha   90.00
_cell.angle_beta   90.00
_cell.angle_gamma   90.00
#
_symmetry.space_group_name_H-M   'P 1'
#
loop_
_entity.id
_entity.type
_entity.pdbx_description
1 polymer ?
#
loop_
_entity_poly.entity_id
_entity_poly.type
_entity_poly.pdbx_seq_one_letter_code
_entity_poly.pdbx_strand_id
1 'polypeptide(L)'
;MWHGLNIRLHEGTVVHLTDLQSADLNNEPCVVQQFSAEKEKWVVQPQHPRFEGKKILVAEHNLVFGYCLLPQSPGSTTAHKCVRILEKQGSCGGGLATSGDCPRGTVLFKEAPFIISPTGVGSMWDQRWRAYLTMMMRAKSDPAFRQVLECFEKLTPGNEDDSDGRQKVKAHAYRLFDEAMELQARANGGAPSPDASVREEQVASVFSALLKWQQNQFRFENGFPKGAAAIFSFTAQMNHSCVPSVIVEPQWSPLVPGKNSELDGRIIARTACHVQAGDALCINYGPKELLTWSLEKRRAYLLEKNGFLCQCQRCVLESQRETSAASDTPTTTAPIRSDAAQQQTGQVESSEEAPPGEKPDAPGGEWLAHLNSTGSSKSKGRKKSASKNKKK
;
A
#
# COMPACT_ATOMS: atom_id res chain seq x y z
N MET A 1 -2.14 17.14 -6.11
CA MET A 1 -1.80 18.52 -5.75
C MET A 1 -1.36 18.59 -4.28
N TRP A 2 -0.10 18.25 -4.06
CA TRP A 2 0.51 18.03 -2.75
C TRP A 2 1.64 19.03 -2.44
N HIS A 3 2.04 19.86 -3.41
CA HIS A 3 3.17 20.76 -3.31
C HIS A 3 2.81 22.21 -3.71
N GLY A 4 2.77 23.09 -2.70
CA GLY A 4 2.72 24.55 -2.82
C GLY A 4 2.86 25.17 -1.42
N LEU A 5 3.26 26.44 -1.32
CA LEU A 5 3.49 27.12 -0.02
C LEU A 5 2.20 27.21 0.85
N ASN A 6 1.03 26.98 0.24
CA ASN A 6 -0.28 27.07 0.89
C ASN A 6 -1.14 25.80 0.82
N ILE A 7 -0.77 24.75 0.07
CA ILE A 7 -1.56 23.51 0.00
C ILE A 7 -0.63 22.30 -0.10
N ARG A 8 -0.39 21.62 1.03
CA ARG A 8 0.22 20.28 1.07
C ARG A 8 -0.81 19.17 1.25
N LEU A 9 -1.87 19.46 1.99
CA LEU A 9 -2.93 18.52 2.30
C LEU A 9 -4.14 18.84 1.43
N HIS A 10 -4.63 17.85 0.69
CA HIS A 10 -5.87 17.99 -0.06
C HIS A 10 -7.08 18.13 0.86
N GLU A 11 -8.13 18.81 0.40
CA GLU A 11 -9.46 18.67 0.98
C GLU A 11 -9.84 17.18 1.09
N GLY A 12 -10.39 16.77 2.22
CA GLY A 12 -10.68 15.37 2.52
C GLY A 12 -9.52 14.59 3.15
N THR A 13 -8.30 15.15 3.20
CA THR A 13 -7.18 14.52 3.89
C THR A 13 -7.47 14.37 5.38
N VAL A 14 -7.24 13.18 5.92
CA VAL A 14 -7.35 12.91 7.35
C VAL A 14 -6.01 13.18 8.02
N VAL A 15 -6.04 13.99 9.07
CA VAL A 15 -4.91 14.35 9.92
C VAL A 15 -5.29 14.14 11.39
N HIS A 16 -4.29 14.04 12.25
CA HIS A 16 -4.47 14.01 13.70
C HIS A 16 -3.88 15.29 14.28
N LEU A 17 -4.56 15.88 15.26
CA LEU A 17 -4.06 17.11 15.89
C LEU A 17 -3.11 16.78 17.03
N THR A 18 -2.00 17.50 17.15
CA THR A 18 -1.07 17.36 18.28
C THR A 18 -0.70 18.71 18.86
N ASP A 19 -0.22 18.70 20.11
CA ASP A 19 0.36 19.87 20.78
C ASP A 19 -0.59 21.08 20.85
N LEU A 20 -1.90 20.83 20.91
CA LEU A 20 -2.90 21.85 21.14
C LEU A 20 -3.11 22.11 22.63
N GLN A 21 -3.43 23.35 22.98
CA GLN A 21 -3.83 23.74 24.34
C GLN A 21 -5.10 23.01 24.80
N SER A 22 -5.99 22.67 23.86
CA SER A 22 -7.22 21.94 24.12
C SER A 22 -6.94 20.44 24.14
N ALA A 23 -6.84 19.85 25.34
CA ALA A 23 -6.48 18.44 25.51
C ALA A 23 -7.48 17.46 24.87
N ASP A 24 -8.73 17.87 24.69
CA ASP A 24 -9.80 17.09 24.06
C ASP A 24 -9.65 16.97 22.53
N LEU A 25 -8.92 17.90 21.90
CA LEU A 25 -8.62 17.90 20.47
C LEU A 25 -7.35 17.12 20.12
N ASN A 26 -6.46 16.86 21.09
CA ASN A 26 -5.22 16.12 20.81
C ASN A 26 -5.51 14.66 20.45
N ASN A 27 -4.84 14.18 19.39
CA ASN A 27 -5.02 12.90 18.72
C ASN A 27 -6.42 12.68 18.10
N GLU A 28 -7.21 13.75 17.96
CA GLU A 28 -8.51 13.65 17.31
C GLU A 28 -8.33 13.61 15.77
N PRO A 29 -8.90 12.61 15.08
CA PRO A 29 -8.90 12.58 13.62
C PRO A 29 -9.76 13.72 13.07
N CYS A 30 -9.18 14.50 12.18
CA CYS A 30 -9.79 15.65 11.54
C CYS A 30 -9.68 15.55 10.02
N VAL A 31 -10.69 16.05 9.32
CA VAL A 31 -10.68 16.18 7.87
C VAL A 31 -10.26 17.59 7.50
N VAL A 32 -9.22 17.70 6.68
CA VAL A 32 -8.80 18.95 6.06
C VAL A 32 -9.90 19.47 5.15
N GLN A 33 -10.28 20.72 5.33
CA GLN A 33 -11.28 21.40 4.51
C GLN A 33 -10.59 22.28 3.47
N GLN A 34 -9.73 23.18 3.94
CA GLN A 34 -9.00 24.12 3.08
C GLN A 34 -7.85 24.75 3.85
N PHE A 35 -6.95 25.43 3.15
CA PHE A 35 -5.97 26.31 3.76
C PHE A 35 -6.46 27.76 3.73
N SER A 36 -6.32 28.47 4.85
CA SER A 36 -6.67 29.88 4.99
C SER A 36 -5.43 30.73 4.79
N ALA A 37 -5.19 31.20 3.57
CA ALA A 37 -4.00 32.00 3.23
C ALA A 37 -3.86 33.26 4.10
N GLU A 38 -4.97 33.96 4.37
CA GLU A 38 -4.99 35.15 5.23
C GLU A 38 -4.47 34.89 6.66
N LYS A 39 -4.70 33.67 7.18
CA LYS A 39 -4.38 33.31 8.56
C LYS A 39 -3.20 32.35 8.66
N GLU A 40 -2.63 31.97 7.52
CA GLU A 40 -1.56 30.97 7.39
C GLU A 40 -1.83 29.68 8.19
N LYS A 41 -3.09 29.23 8.18
CA LYS A 41 -3.56 28.08 8.97
C LYS A 41 -4.47 27.16 8.16
N TRP A 42 -4.49 25.90 8.54
CA TRP A 42 -5.40 24.90 8.01
C TRP A 42 -6.75 24.97 8.68
N VAL A 43 -7.82 25.00 7.88
CA VAL A 43 -9.18 24.77 8.36
C VAL A 43 -9.41 23.26 8.36
N VAL A 44 -9.62 22.70 9.54
CA VAL A 44 -9.90 21.28 9.72
C VAL A 44 -11.21 21.09 10.48
N GLN A 45 -11.85 19.94 10.27
CA GLN A 45 -13.10 19.56 10.93
C GLN A 45 -12.90 18.21 11.64
N PRO A 46 -12.99 18.17 12.98
CA PRO A 46 -12.98 16.91 13.74
C PRO A 46 -14.07 15.96 13.27
N GLN A 47 -13.75 14.67 13.17
CA GLN A 47 -14.68 13.65 12.70
C GLN A 47 -15.69 13.22 13.77
N HIS A 48 -15.32 13.30 15.05
CA HIS A 48 -16.18 12.81 16.12
C HIS A 48 -17.44 13.68 16.30
N PRO A 49 -18.67 13.09 16.38
CA PRO A 49 -19.93 13.83 16.46
C PRO A 49 -20.03 14.85 17.60
N ARG A 50 -19.36 14.60 18.74
CA ARG A 50 -19.25 15.53 19.88
C ARG A 50 -18.81 16.96 19.54
N PHE A 51 -18.16 17.16 18.39
CA PHE A 51 -17.72 18.49 17.96
C PHE A 51 -18.72 19.18 17.04
N GLU A 52 -19.87 18.57 16.75
CA GLU A 52 -21.00 19.17 16.03
C GLU A 52 -20.60 19.78 14.67
N GLY A 53 -19.60 19.18 14.00
CA GLY A 53 -19.10 19.66 12.72
C GLY A 53 -18.33 20.99 12.79
N LYS A 54 -17.93 21.43 13.98
CA LYS A 54 -17.18 22.68 14.18
C LYS A 54 -15.87 22.67 13.38
N LYS A 55 -15.63 23.75 12.64
CA LYS A 55 -14.36 24.00 11.95
C LYS A 55 -13.40 24.72 12.88
N ILE A 56 -12.14 24.31 12.86
CA ILE A 56 -11.07 24.90 13.67
C ILE A 56 -9.88 25.28 12.78
N LEU A 57 -9.18 26.34 13.18
CA LEU A 57 -7.97 26.81 12.53
C LEU A 57 -6.75 26.27 13.27
N VAL A 58 -5.92 25.51 12.57
CA VAL A 58 -4.78 24.80 13.15
C VAL A 58 -3.52 25.11 12.35
N ALA A 59 -2.41 25.35 13.04
CA ALA A 59 -1.11 25.53 12.39
C ALA A 59 -0.60 24.18 11.87
N GLU A 60 0.16 24.18 10.76
CA GLU A 60 0.60 22.94 10.12
C GLU A 60 1.44 22.04 11.05
N HIS A 61 2.28 22.61 11.91
CA HIS A 61 3.10 21.83 12.84
C HIS A 61 2.28 21.07 13.90
N ASN A 62 1.01 21.42 14.08
CA ASN A 62 0.07 20.68 14.93
C ASN A 62 -0.69 19.59 14.17
N LEU A 63 -0.38 19.36 12.88
CA LEU A 63 -1.02 18.34 12.05
C LEU A 63 -0.08 17.16 11.84
N VAL A 64 -0.53 15.98 12.23
CA VAL A 64 0.11 14.72 11.90
C VAL A 64 -0.64 14.07 10.73
N PHE A 65 0.06 13.82 9.63
CA PHE A 65 -0.54 13.22 8.45
C PHE A 65 -1.08 11.81 8.73
N GLY A 66 -2.38 11.60 8.46
CA GLY A 66 -3.08 10.33 8.63
C GLY A 66 -3.18 9.56 7.32
N TYR A 67 -4.05 9.99 6.41
CA TYR A 67 -4.15 9.44 5.06
C TYR A 67 -4.96 10.39 4.16
N CYS A 68 -4.91 10.19 2.85
CA CYS A 68 -5.75 10.91 1.89
C CYS A 68 -6.35 9.92 0.89
N LEU A 69 -7.66 10.04 0.66
CA LEU A 69 -8.40 9.30 -0.36
C LEU A 69 -8.76 10.28 -1.47
N LEU A 70 -8.43 9.95 -2.72
CA LEU A 70 -8.67 10.83 -3.88
C LEU A 70 -9.63 10.15 -4.84
N PRO A 71 -10.96 10.24 -4.59
CA PRO A 71 -11.92 9.39 -5.29
C PRO A 71 -12.14 9.72 -6.75
N GLN A 72 -11.76 10.92 -7.18
CA GLN A 72 -11.79 11.34 -8.57
C GLN A 72 -10.56 10.88 -9.37
N SER A 73 -9.49 10.43 -8.69
CA SER A 73 -8.23 10.08 -9.35
C SER A 73 -8.38 8.96 -10.38
N PRO A 74 -9.05 7.82 -10.10
CA PRO A 74 -9.20 6.75 -11.09
C PRO A 74 -9.90 7.20 -12.38
N GLY A 75 -10.92 8.07 -12.27
CA GLY A 75 -11.63 8.63 -13.42
C GLY A 75 -10.83 9.68 -14.21
N SER A 76 -9.77 10.24 -13.62
CA SER A 76 -8.91 11.26 -14.25
C SER A 76 -7.71 10.69 -15.00
N THR A 77 -7.49 9.37 -14.94
CA THR A 77 -6.37 8.70 -15.59
C THR A 77 -6.52 8.75 -17.10
N THR A 78 -5.55 9.36 -17.78
CA THR A 78 -5.48 9.35 -19.24
C THR A 78 -4.57 8.21 -19.68
N ALA A 79 -5.11 7.17 -20.29
CA ALA A 79 -4.35 6.04 -20.82
C ALA A 79 -4.33 6.03 -22.35
N HIS A 80 -3.17 5.71 -22.91
CA HIS A 80 -2.99 5.48 -24.33
C HIS A 80 -3.78 4.23 -24.74
N LYS A 81 -4.39 4.28 -25.92
CA LYS A 81 -5.21 3.19 -26.46
C LYS A 81 -4.47 1.85 -26.60
N CYS A 82 -3.13 1.85 -26.59
CA CYS A 82 -2.33 0.62 -26.64
C CYS A 82 -2.32 -0.13 -25.29
N VAL A 83 -2.59 0.52 -24.16
CA VAL A 83 -2.51 -0.13 -22.83
C VAL A 83 -3.70 -1.06 -22.58
N ARG A 84 -3.42 -2.28 -22.11
CA ARG A 84 -4.41 -3.28 -21.69
C ARG A 84 -4.03 -3.82 -20.32
N ILE A 85 -5.03 -4.05 -19.48
CA ILE A 85 -4.89 -4.83 -18.26
C ILE A 85 -5.06 -6.30 -18.63
N LEU A 86 -4.14 -7.14 -18.18
CA LEU A 86 -4.22 -8.59 -18.29
C LEU A 86 -4.52 -9.18 -16.90
N GLU A 87 -5.46 -10.12 -16.83
CA GLU A 87 -5.70 -10.88 -15.61
C GLU A 87 -4.53 -11.80 -15.24
N LYS A 88 -3.77 -12.23 -16.26
CA LYS A 88 -2.58 -13.07 -16.10
C LYS A 88 -1.50 -12.71 -17.11
N GLN A 89 -0.28 -12.52 -16.61
CA GLN A 89 0.94 -12.24 -17.35
C GLN A 89 2.00 -13.26 -16.92
N GLY A 90 1.85 -14.49 -17.44
CA GLY A 90 2.70 -15.62 -17.04
C GLY A 90 2.43 -16.08 -15.61
N SER A 91 3.49 -16.30 -14.84
CA SER A 91 3.43 -16.72 -13.43
C SER A 91 3.32 -15.54 -12.45
N CYS A 92 3.43 -14.30 -12.92
CA CYS A 92 3.45 -13.10 -12.07
C CYS A 92 2.05 -12.57 -11.69
N GLY A 93 0.98 -13.31 -12.01
CA GLY A 93 -0.40 -12.84 -11.82
C GLY A 93 -0.79 -11.77 -12.83
N GLY A 94 -1.66 -10.83 -12.45
CA GLY A 94 -2.11 -9.74 -13.32
C GLY A 94 -0.97 -8.83 -13.79
N GLY A 95 -1.20 -8.10 -14.88
CA GLY A 95 -0.17 -7.27 -15.49
C GLY A 95 -0.73 -6.21 -16.44
N LEU A 96 0.13 -5.34 -16.94
CA LEU A 96 -0.18 -4.49 -18.09
C LEU A 96 0.53 -5.01 -19.34
N ALA A 97 -0.14 -4.92 -20.48
CA ALA A 97 0.45 -5.23 -21.79
C ALA A 97 0.03 -4.20 -22.85
N THR A 98 0.69 -4.25 -24.00
CA THR A 98 0.31 -3.43 -25.15
C THR A 98 -0.61 -4.19 -26.12
N SER A 99 -1.44 -3.46 -26.85
CA SER A 99 -2.31 -3.96 -27.92
C SER A 99 -1.90 -3.45 -29.30
N GLY A 100 -0.76 -2.77 -29.40
CA GLY A 100 -0.27 -2.15 -30.62
C GLY A 100 1.12 -1.56 -30.43
N ASP A 101 1.79 -1.28 -31.54
CA ASP A 101 3.16 -0.78 -31.51
C ASP A 101 3.25 0.62 -30.88
N CYS A 102 4.15 0.75 -29.92
CA CYS A 102 4.38 1.98 -29.16
C CYS A 102 5.90 2.27 -29.16
N PRO A 103 6.40 3.24 -29.98
CA PRO A 103 7.82 3.61 -30.04
C PRO A 103 8.37 4.06 -28.68
N ARG A 104 9.69 4.06 -28.51
CA ARG A 104 10.35 4.58 -27.30
C ARG A 104 9.93 6.03 -26.99
N GLY A 105 9.67 6.31 -25.72
CA GLY A 105 9.27 7.62 -25.21
C GLY A 105 7.77 7.92 -25.31
N THR A 106 6.98 7.03 -25.91
CA THR A 106 5.51 7.12 -25.97
C THR A 106 4.93 7.19 -24.57
N VAL A 107 4.08 8.19 -24.30
CA VAL A 107 3.34 8.28 -23.03
C VAL A 107 2.25 7.22 -23.04
N LEU A 108 2.38 6.23 -22.16
CA LEU A 108 1.41 5.16 -22.01
C LEU A 108 0.24 5.60 -21.15
N PHE A 109 0.49 6.31 -20.06
CA PHE A 109 -0.57 6.92 -19.27
C PHE A 109 -0.02 8.01 -18.35
N LYS A 110 -0.95 8.85 -17.87
CA LYS A 110 -0.74 9.77 -16.77
C LYS A 110 -1.82 9.51 -15.74
N GLU A 111 -1.42 9.26 -14.49
CA GLU A 111 -2.38 8.96 -13.43
C GLU A 111 -2.03 9.69 -12.14
N ALA A 112 -3.08 10.05 -11.39
CA ALA A 112 -2.97 10.55 -10.05
C ALA A 112 -3.08 9.39 -9.05
N PRO A 113 -2.49 9.49 -7.86
CA PRO A 113 -2.69 8.48 -6.83
C PRO A 113 -4.13 8.54 -6.37
N PHE A 114 -4.72 7.38 -6.06
CA PHE A 114 -6.06 7.32 -5.48
C PHE A 114 -6.03 7.15 -3.95
N ILE A 115 -4.88 6.73 -3.40
CA ILE A 115 -4.65 6.72 -1.96
C ILE A 115 -3.23 7.14 -1.60
N ILE A 116 -3.09 7.87 -0.50
CA ILE A 116 -1.81 8.26 0.09
C ILE A 116 -1.83 8.00 1.59
N SER A 117 -0.77 7.37 2.12
CA SER A 117 -0.61 7.08 3.55
C SER A 117 0.83 7.38 4.01
N PRO A 118 1.05 7.67 5.30
CA PRO A 118 2.38 7.87 5.84
C PRO A 118 3.19 6.58 5.75
N THR A 119 4.51 6.71 5.77
CA THR A 119 5.44 5.59 5.86
C THR A 119 6.37 5.75 7.04
N GLY A 120 6.96 4.65 7.53
CA GLY A 120 8.00 4.71 8.57
C GLY A 120 7.52 5.22 9.93
N VAL A 121 6.21 5.24 10.17
CA VAL A 121 5.59 5.62 11.45
C VAL A 121 4.90 4.42 12.08
N GLY A 122 4.94 4.32 13.42
CA GLY A 122 4.31 3.21 14.15
C GLY A 122 2.81 3.06 13.88
N SER A 123 2.11 4.19 13.65
CA SER A 123 0.67 4.23 13.36
C SER A 123 0.31 3.98 11.89
N MET A 124 1.28 3.68 11.02
CA MET A 124 1.07 3.55 9.58
C MET A 124 0.01 2.50 9.24
N TRP A 125 0.07 1.35 9.92
CA TRP A 125 -0.86 0.24 9.69
C TRP A 125 -2.29 0.61 10.07
N ASP A 126 -2.46 1.32 11.19
CA ASP A 126 -3.75 1.86 11.64
C ASP A 126 -4.32 2.84 10.62
N GLN A 127 -3.49 3.72 10.05
CA GLN A 127 -3.95 4.67 9.02
C GLN A 127 -4.36 3.97 7.72
N ARG A 128 -3.60 2.95 7.28
CA ARG A 128 -3.94 2.16 6.08
C ARG A 128 -5.25 1.40 6.25
N TRP A 129 -5.46 0.80 7.41
CA TRP A 129 -6.70 0.11 7.72
C TRP A 129 -7.88 1.08 7.77
N ARG A 130 -7.75 2.23 8.44
CA ARG A 130 -8.79 3.27 8.48
C ARG A 130 -9.11 3.83 7.09
N ALA A 131 -8.10 4.01 6.23
CA ALA A 131 -8.28 4.41 4.85
C ALA A 131 -9.13 3.39 4.09
N TYR A 132 -8.80 2.09 4.20
CA TYR A 132 -9.56 1.00 3.60
C TYR A 132 -11.01 0.94 4.08
N LEU A 133 -11.24 0.99 5.39
CA LEU A 133 -12.59 1.01 5.95
C LEU A 133 -13.41 2.20 5.46
N THR A 134 -12.79 3.38 5.39
CA THR A 134 -13.46 4.59 4.89
C THR A 134 -13.84 4.43 3.42
N MET A 135 -12.98 3.83 2.59
CA MET A 135 -13.32 3.50 1.21
C MET A 135 -14.52 2.55 1.14
N MET A 136 -14.48 1.43 1.88
CA MET A 136 -15.57 0.45 1.91
C MET A 136 -16.91 1.06 2.34
N MET A 137 -16.92 1.85 3.41
CA MET A 137 -18.15 2.46 3.92
C MET A 137 -18.72 3.48 2.94
N ARG A 138 -17.88 4.34 2.35
CA ARG A 138 -18.34 5.36 1.40
C ARG A 138 -18.75 4.78 0.05
N ALA A 139 -18.14 3.69 -0.40
CA ALA A 139 -18.50 3.00 -1.65
C ALA A 139 -19.97 2.53 -1.71
N LYS A 140 -20.62 2.35 -0.55
CA LYS A 140 -22.04 2.02 -0.45
C LYS A 140 -22.94 3.10 -1.02
N SER A 141 -22.58 4.38 -0.86
CA SER A 141 -23.41 5.53 -1.25
C SER A 141 -22.77 6.44 -2.30
N ASP A 142 -21.45 6.36 -2.49
CA ASP A 142 -20.68 7.26 -3.36
C ASP A 142 -20.03 6.47 -4.51
N PRO A 143 -20.50 6.65 -5.78
CA PRO A 143 -19.95 5.95 -6.94
C PRO A 143 -18.46 6.17 -7.16
N ALA A 144 -17.92 7.35 -6.80
CA ALA A 144 -16.50 7.62 -6.97
C ALA A 144 -15.66 6.76 -5.99
N PHE A 145 -16.11 6.62 -4.74
CA PHE A 145 -15.47 5.70 -3.79
C PHE A 145 -15.62 4.23 -4.17
N ARG A 146 -16.72 3.86 -4.83
CA ARG A 146 -16.87 2.50 -5.38
C ARG A 146 -15.79 2.19 -6.40
N GLN A 147 -15.54 3.12 -7.33
CA GLN A 147 -14.47 2.98 -8.31
C GLN A 147 -13.08 2.86 -7.66
N VAL A 148 -12.80 3.65 -6.62
CA VAL A 148 -11.55 3.56 -5.84
C VAL A 148 -11.41 2.18 -5.19
N LEU A 149 -12.47 1.70 -4.53
CA LEU A 149 -12.47 0.39 -3.90
C LEU A 149 -12.25 -0.72 -4.93
N GLU A 150 -12.91 -0.66 -6.08
CA GLU A 150 -12.69 -1.61 -7.18
C GLU A 150 -11.23 -1.59 -7.69
N CYS A 151 -10.62 -0.40 -7.82
CA CYS A 151 -9.20 -0.29 -8.15
C CYS A 151 -8.31 -0.92 -7.08
N PHE A 152 -8.62 -0.72 -5.79
CA PHE A 152 -7.88 -1.32 -4.69
C PHE A 152 -8.06 -2.85 -4.65
N GLU A 153 -9.27 -3.35 -4.89
CA GLU A 153 -9.55 -4.78 -4.84
C GLU A 153 -8.85 -5.57 -5.94
N LYS A 154 -8.64 -4.95 -7.10
CA LYS A 154 -7.86 -5.52 -8.21
C LYS A 154 -6.35 -5.64 -7.92
N LEU A 155 -5.85 -5.04 -6.84
CA LEU A 155 -4.45 -5.17 -6.47
C LEU A 155 -4.15 -6.57 -5.92
N THR A 156 -3.02 -7.13 -6.34
CA THR A 156 -2.55 -8.43 -5.87
C THR A 156 -1.79 -8.25 -4.53
N PRO A 157 -2.05 -9.07 -3.51
CA PRO A 157 -1.29 -9.06 -2.26
C PRO A 157 0.12 -9.69 -2.39
N GLY A 158 0.57 -10.03 -3.61
CA GLY A 158 1.82 -10.76 -3.86
C GLY A 158 1.72 -12.26 -3.56
N ASN A 159 2.83 -12.97 -3.74
CA ASN A 159 2.93 -14.42 -3.51
C ASN A 159 2.76 -14.78 -2.03
N GLU A 160 2.37 -16.02 -1.77
CA GLU A 160 2.10 -16.55 -0.42
C GLU A 160 3.34 -16.81 0.44
N ASP A 161 4.54 -16.53 -0.09
CA ASP A 161 5.81 -16.77 0.60
C ASP A 161 5.83 -16.17 2.02
N ASP A 162 6.23 -17.01 2.98
CA ASP A 162 6.34 -16.70 4.41
C ASP A 162 7.56 -15.84 4.74
N SER A 163 7.71 -14.73 4.03
CA SER A 163 8.75 -13.74 4.29
C SER A 163 8.52 -13.02 5.62
N ASP A 164 9.61 -12.61 6.29
CA ASP A 164 9.56 -11.82 7.54
C ASP A 164 8.68 -10.56 7.41
N GLY A 165 8.70 -9.91 6.23
CA GLY A 165 7.80 -8.79 5.93
C GLY A 165 6.32 -9.16 5.99
N ARG A 166 5.93 -10.32 5.45
CA ARG A 166 4.56 -10.81 5.45
C ARG A 166 4.11 -11.19 6.87
N GLN A 167 4.97 -11.85 7.64
CA GLN A 167 4.71 -12.17 9.06
C GLN A 167 4.48 -10.91 9.90
N LYS A 168 5.28 -9.85 9.69
CA LYS A 168 5.07 -8.53 10.34
C LYS A 168 3.71 -7.94 10.01
N VAL A 169 3.29 -7.98 8.75
CA VAL A 169 1.95 -7.49 8.35
C VAL A 169 0.84 -8.32 9.01
N LYS A 170 1.00 -9.65 9.07
CA LYS A 170 0.05 -10.55 9.74
C LYS A 170 -0.08 -10.24 11.23
N ALA A 171 1.04 -10.04 11.93
CA ALA A 171 1.04 -9.65 13.34
C ALA A 171 0.30 -8.33 13.59
N HIS A 172 0.49 -7.34 12.71
CA HIS A 172 -0.26 -6.08 12.79
C HIS A 172 -1.76 -6.26 12.51
N ALA A 173 -2.15 -7.17 11.62
CA ALA A 173 -3.54 -7.47 11.34
C ALA A 173 -4.25 -8.05 12.57
N TYR A 174 -3.64 -9.03 13.26
CA TYR A 174 -4.17 -9.54 14.53
C TYR A 174 -4.33 -8.44 15.57
N ARG A 175 -3.30 -7.60 15.78
CA ARG A 175 -3.36 -6.50 16.73
C ARG A 175 -4.53 -5.56 16.45
N LEU A 176 -4.68 -5.11 15.20
CA LEU A 176 -5.75 -4.19 14.81
C LEU A 176 -7.15 -4.82 15.01
N PHE A 177 -7.28 -6.12 14.71
CA PHE A 177 -8.51 -6.85 14.93
C PHE A 177 -8.84 -6.96 16.43
N ASP A 178 -7.89 -7.40 17.24
CA ASP A 178 -8.09 -7.59 18.68
C ASP A 178 -8.41 -6.24 19.37
N GLU A 179 -7.74 -5.15 19.00
CA GLU A 179 -8.07 -3.79 19.48
C GLU A 179 -9.48 -3.36 19.09
N ALA A 180 -9.93 -3.66 17.87
CA ALA A 180 -11.28 -3.36 17.41
C ALA A 180 -12.33 -4.13 18.21
N MET A 181 -12.09 -5.43 18.42
CA MET A 181 -12.97 -6.29 19.21
C MET A 181 -13.06 -5.85 20.66
N GLU A 182 -11.95 -5.44 21.27
CA GLU A 182 -11.94 -4.92 22.65
C GLU A 182 -12.78 -3.64 22.77
N LEU A 183 -12.64 -2.71 21.81
CA LEU A 183 -13.44 -1.49 21.77
C LEU A 183 -14.95 -1.79 21.63
N GLN A 184 -15.30 -2.74 20.76
CA GLN A 184 -16.67 -3.17 20.57
C GLN A 184 -17.23 -3.86 21.83
N ALA A 185 -16.47 -4.75 22.45
CA ALA A 185 -16.87 -5.41 23.70
C ALA A 185 -17.13 -4.38 24.80
N ARG A 186 -16.27 -3.37 24.95
CA ARG A 186 -16.47 -2.27 25.90
C ARG A 186 -17.73 -1.45 25.60
N ALA A 187 -18.02 -1.17 24.33
CA ALA A 187 -19.22 -0.45 23.92
C ALA A 187 -20.51 -1.25 24.19
N ASN A 188 -20.45 -2.57 24.06
CA ASN A 188 -21.59 -3.48 24.18
C ASN A 188 -21.70 -4.16 25.56
N GLY A 189 -21.01 -3.64 26.59
CA GLY A 189 -21.13 -4.16 27.96
C GLY A 189 -20.51 -5.55 28.19
N GLY A 190 -19.49 -5.91 27.40
CA GLY A 190 -18.77 -7.18 27.52
C GLY A 190 -19.27 -8.28 26.58
N ALA A 191 -19.63 -7.93 25.34
CA ALA A 191 -20.04 -8.91 24.33
C ALA A 191 -19.00 -10.05 24.20
N PRO A 192 -19.45 -11.30 23.99
CA PRO A 192 -18.55 -12.44 23.85
C PRO A 192 -17.60 -12.25 22.66
N SER A 193 -16.38 -12.76 22.82
CA SER A 193 -15.43 -12.85 21.70
C SER A 193 -16.05 -13.66 20.56
N PRO A 194 -15.82 -13.29 19.29
CA PRO A 194 -16.21 -14.11 18.16
C PRO A 194 -15.57 -15.50 18.26
N ASP A 195 -16.21 -16.48 17.61
CA ASP A 195 -15.63 -17.80 17.37
C ASP A 195 -14.25 -17.67 16.70
N ALA A 196 -13.34 -18.60 17.01
CA ALA A 196 -12.01 -18.64 16.42
C ALA A 196 -12.03 -18.64 14.88
N SER A 197 -12.96 -19.36 14.26
CA SER A 197 -13.11 -19.39 12.79
C SER A 197 -13.45 -18.01 12.22
N VAL A 198 -14.40 -17.32 12.86
CA VAL A 198 -14.82 -15.96 12.45
C VAL A 198 -13.68 -14.97 12.67
N ARG A 199 -12.94 -15.10 13.77
CA ARG A 199 -11.74 -14.29 14.05
C ARG A 199 -10.69 -14.46 12.95
N GLU A 200 -10.36 -15.69 12.56
CA GLU A 200 -9.35 -15.93 11.53
C GLU A 200 -9.78 -15.37 10.17
N GLU A 201 -11.05 -15.50 9.78
CA GLU A 201 -11.58 -14.91 8.55
C GLU A 201 -11.48 -13.37 8.57
N GLN A 202 -11.85 -12.73 9.68
CA GLN A 202 -11.78 -11.28 9.83
C GLN A 202 -10.32 -10.78 9.83
N VAL A 203 -9.42 -11.48 10.51
CA VAL A 203 -7.98 -11.18 10.47
C VAL A 203 -7.43 -11.36 9.06
N ALA A 204 -7.83 -12.40 8.34
CA ALA A 204 -7.41 -12.63 6.95
C ALA A 204 -7.82 -11.47 6.03
N SER A 205 -9.01 -10.88 6.23
CA SER A 205 -9.45 -9.69 5.50
C SER A 205 -8.59 -8.45 5.81
N VAL A 206 -8.32 -8.17 7.10
CA VAL A 206 -7.42 -7.08 7.52
C VAL A 206 -6.02 -7.28 6.92
N PHE A 207 -5.49 -8.50 7.04
CA PHE A 207 -4.19 -8.88 6.54
C PHE A 207 -4.08 -8.69 5.03
N SER A 208 -5.06 -9.16 4.26
CA SER A 208 -5.12 -9.01 2.80
C SER A 208 -5.08 -7.53 2.39
N ALA A 209 -5.89 -6.68 3.03
CA ALA A 209 -5.90 -5.24 2.74
C ALA A 209 -4.54 -4.58 3.04
N LEU A 210 -3.94 -4.86 4.21
CA LEU A 210 -2.63 -4.29 4.57
C LEU A 210 -1.51 -4.80 3.66
N LEU A 211 -1.60 -6.03 3.17
CA LEU A 211 -0.60 -6.61 2.28
C LEU A 211 -0.71 -6.02 0.87
N LYS A 212 -1.93 -5.81 0.34
CA LYS A 212 -2.15 -5.04 -0.90
C LYS A 212 -1.48 -3.67 -0.79
N TRP A 213 -1.63 -2.96 0.33
CA TRP A 213 -0.90 -1.71 0.58
C TRP A 213 0.62 -1.87 0.50
N GLN A 214 1.16 -2.83 1.23
CA GLN A 214 2.60 -2.99 1.35
C GLN A 214 3.27 -3.33 0.00
N GLN A 215 2.61 -4.11 -0.83
CA GLN A 215 3.16 -4.59 -2.11
C GLN A 215 2.94 -3.64 -3.29
N ASN A 216 1.99 -2.70 -3.20
CA ASN A 216 1.56 -1.86 -4.33
C ASN A 216 1.83 -0.36 -4.14
N GLN A 217 2.58 0.00 -3.10
CA GLN A 217 2.87 1.38 -2.77
C GLN A 217 4.10 1.92 -3.51
N PHE A 218 4.07 3.20 -3.83
CA PHE A 218 5.17 3.94 -4.43
C PHE A 218 5.55 5.09 -3.51
N ARG A 219 6.85 5.36 -3.38
CA ARG A 219 7.33 6.52 -2.61
C ARG A 219 6.65 7.78 -3.10
N PHE A 220 6.11 8.56 -2.17
CA PHE A 220 5.37 9.76 -2.47
C PHE A 220 5.90 10.94 -1.64
N GLU A 221 6.33 11.99 -2.33
CA GLU A 221 6.72 13.22 -1.66
C GLU A 221 5.44 14.04 -1.43
N ASN A 222 5.14 14.32 -0.17
CA ASN A 222 4.02 15.17 0.24
C ASN A 222 4.44 16.26 1.25
N GLY A 223 5.74 16.44 1.44
CA GLY A 223 6.30 17.32 2.46
C GLY A 223 6.20 16.80 3.91
N PHE A 224 5.61 15.62 4.17
CA PHE A 224 5.59 15.05 5.52
C PHE A 224 7.00 14.55 5.89
N PRO A 225 7.58 14.96 7.05
CA PRO A 225 8.98 14.67 7.37
C PRO A 225 9.34 13.19 7.44
N LYS A 226 8.37 12.33 7.80
CA LYS A 226 8.59 10.89 7.92
C LYS A 226 8.32 10.13 6.60
N GLY A 227 7.97 10.85 5.54
CA GLY A 227 7.66 10.31 4.23
C GLY A 227 6.24 9.77 4.11
N ALA A 228 5.81 9.65 2.85
CA ALA A 228 4.54 9.04 2.50
C ALA A 228 4.73 8.06 1.34
N ALA A 229 3.71 7.25 1.12
CA ALA A 229 3.59 6.43 -0.06
C ALA A 229 2.18 6.51 -0.61
N ALA A 230 2.09 6.30 -1.91
CA ALA A 230 0.86 6.40 -2.67
C ALA A 230 0.60 5.14 -3.49
N ILE A 231 -0.67 4.89 -3.75
CA ILE A 231 -1.12 3.79 -4.62
C ILE A 231 -1.76 4.40 -5.87
N PHE A 232 -1.39 3.81 -7.00
CA PHE A 232 -1.78 4.22 -8.34
C PHE A 232 -2.43 3.05 -9.07
N SER A 233 -3.46 3.32 -9.86
CA SER A 233 -4.33 2.27 -10.41
C SER A 233 -3.65 1.39 -11.47
N PHE A 234 -2.91 1.99 -12.39
CA PHE A 234 -2.23 1.29 -13.48
C PHE A 234 -0.81 0.92 -13.07
N THR A 235 -0.09 1.83 -12.43
CA THR A 235 1.32 1.64 -12.08
C THR A 235 1.52 0.49 -11.10
N ALA A 236 0.61 0.29 -10.15
CA ALA A 236 0.66 -0.85 -9.24
C ALA A 236 0.44 -2.22 -9.93
N GLN A 237 -0.13 -2.25 -11.13
CA GLN A 237 -0.36 -3.48 -11.89
C GLN A 237 0.82 -3.85 -12.80
N MET A 238 1.85 -3.00 -12.95
CA MET A 238 2.99 -3.31 -13.80
C MET A 238 3.96 -4.22 -13.09
N ASN A 239 4.24 -5.39 -13.67
CA ASN A 239 5.20 -6.35 -13.11
C ASN A 239 6.65 -5.86 -13.19
N HIS A 240 7.52 -6.56 -12.46
CA HIS A 240 8.96 -6.30 -12.50
C HIS A 240 9.64 -6.88 -13.75
N SER A 241 10.63 -6.15 -14.29
CA SER A 241 11.65 -6.71 -15.18
C SER A 241 13.02 -6.06 -14.93
N CYS A 242 14.10 -6.84 -15.00
CA CYS A 242 15.47 -6.33 -14.99
C CYS A 242 15.90 -5.70 -16.34
N VAL A 243 15.00 -5.74 -17.33
CA VAL A 243 15.07 -4.97 -18.59
C VAL A 243 13.68 -4.34 -18.78
N PRO A 244 13.38 -3.26 -18.04
CA PRO A 244 12.04 -2.68 -18.02
C PRO A 244 11.67 -2.11 -19.37
N SER A 245 10.42 -2.31 -19.79
CA SER A 245 9.85 -1.73 -21.00
C SER A 245 9.20 -0.36 -20.74
N VAL A 246 9.05 0.02 -19.46
CA VAL A 246 8.43 1.28 -19.02
C VAL A 246 9.32 2.02 -18.02
N ILE A 247 9.38 3.34 -18.16
CA ILE A 247 9.91 4.28 -17.17
C ILE A 247 8.73 5.00 -16.52
N VAL A 248 8.72 5.02 -15.19
CA VAL A 248 7.75 5.76 -14.37
C VAL A 248 8.42 7.00 -13.82
N GLU A 249 7.90 8.16 -14.21
CA GLU A 249 8.40 9.47 -13.83
C GLU A 249 7.37 10.16 -12.94
N PRO A 250 7.61 10.28 -11.62
CA PRO A 250 6.75 11.08 -10.79
C PRO A 250 6.90 12.56 -11.18
N GLN A 251 5.78 13.24 -11.37
CA GLN A 251 5.70 14.65 -11.67
C GLN A 251 5.56 15.41 -10.36
N TRP A 252 6.69 15.91 -9.90
CA TRP A 252 6.75 16.83 -8.78
C TRP A 252 6.81 18.23 -9.34
N SER A 253 5.80 19.03 -9.08
CA SER A 253 5.94 20.46 -9.34
C SER A 253 6.86 21.03 -8.26
N PRO A 254 7.79 21.95 -8.62
CA PRO A 254 8.52 22.69 -7.61
C PRO A 254 7.50 23.29 -6.65
N LEU A 255 7.82 23.32 -5.36
CA LEU A 255 7.01 23.91 -4.29
C LEU A 255 6.88 25.43 -4.52
N VAL A 256 6.13 25.84 -5.54
CA VAL A 256 5.93 27.24 -5.88
C VAL A 256 4.76 27.75 -5.04
N PRO A 257 4.92 28.88 -4.34
CA PRO A 257 3.90 29.42 -3.47
C PRO A 257 2.57 29.71 -4.19
N GLY A 258 1.46 29.23 -3.61
CA GLY A 258 0.11 29.56 -4.06
C GLY A 258 -0.31 29.08 -5.45
N LYS A 259 0.55 28.35 -6.18
CA LYS A 259 0.21 27.87 -7.53
C LYS A 259 -0.18 26.39 -7.50
N ASN A 260 -1.48 26.17 -7.61
CA ASN A 260 -2.05 24.87 -7.87
C ASN A 260 -1.50 24.31 -9.20
N SER A 261 -0.89 23.13 -9.16
CA SER A 261 -0.45 22.41 -10.36
C SER A 261 -1.26 21.13 -10.50
N GLU A 262 -2.05 21.04 -11.58
CA GLU A 262 -2.87 19.86 -11.88
C GLU A 262 -2.02 18.59 -12.07
N LEU A 263 -0.73 18.74 -12.41
CA LEU A 263 0.20 17.65 -12.66
C LEU A 263 0.89 17.15 -11.40
N ASP A 264 0.79 17.87 -10.28
CA ASP A 264 1.59 17.58 -9.09
C ASP A 264 1.12 16.32 -8.34
N GLY A 265 2.09 15.44 -8.11
CA GLY A 265 1.89 14.12 -7.52
C GLY A 265 1.44 13.07 -8.51
N ARG A 266 1.35 13.36 -9.81
CA ARG A 266 1.02 12.36 -10.83
C ARG A 266 2.23 11.51 -11.19
N ILE A 267 1.96 10.33 -11.74
CA ILE A 267 2.95 9.53 -12.46
C ILE A 267 2.72 9.68 -13.96
N ILE A 268 3.81 9.83 -14.72
CA ILE A 268 3.83 9.63 -16.18
C ILE A 268 4.58 8.33 -16.46
N ALA A 269 3.90 7.37 -17.10
CA ALA A 269 4.51 6.15 -17.59
C ALA A 269 4.86 6.31 -19.08
N ARG A 270 6.12 6.05 -19.44
CA ARG A 270 6.62 6.13 -20.83
C ARG A 270 7.31 4.83 -21.23
N THR A 271 7.22 4.46 -22.50
CA THR A 271 8.00 3.33 -23.01
C THR A 271 9.51 3.61 -22.93
N ALA A 272 10.26 2.69 -22.33
CA ALA A 272 11.72 2.72 -22.22
C ALA A 272 12.40 2.25 -23.52
N CYS A 273 11.72 1.39 -24.28
CA CYS A 273 12.14 0.82 -25.55
C CYS A 273 10.97 0.86 -26.56
N HIS A 274 11.20 0.37 -27.77
CA HIS A 274 10.07 0.03 -28.65
C HIS A 274 9.35 -1.18 -28.05
N VAL A 275 8.02 -1.15 -28.03
CA VAL A 275 7.17 -2.26 -27.58
C VAL A 275 6.13 -2.55 -28.65
N GLN A 276 5.84 -3.83 -28.85
CA GLN A 276 4.90 -4.35 -29.85
C GLN A 276 3.63 -4.85 -29.20
N ALA A 277 2.59 -5.08 -30.02
CA ALA A 277 1.35 -5.70 -29.56
C ALA A 277 1.63 -7.03 -28.83
N GLY A 278 1.08 -7.18 -27.64
CA GLY A 278 1.27 -8.34 -26.76
C GLY A 278 2.42 -8.20 -25.77
N ASP A 279 3.34 -7.24 -25.95
CA ASP A 279 4.46 -7.06 -25.03
C ASP A 279 3.99 -6.67 -23.63
N ALA A 280 4.65 -7.26 -22.63
CA ALA A 280 4.46 -6.90 -21.22
C ALA A 280 5.03 -5.50 -20.93
N LEU A 281 4.24 -4.69 -20.23
CA LEU A 281 4.62 -3.39 -19.71
C LEU A 281 5.16 -3.56 -18.28
N CYS A 282 6.49 -3.58 -18.16
CA CYS A 282 7.19 -3.88 -16.92
C CYS A 282 8.08 -2.71 -16.47
N ILE A 283 8.23 -2.57 -15.15
CA ILE A 283 9.07 -1.57 -14.50
C ILE A 283 10.18 -2.21 -13.66
N ASN A 284 11.15 -1.40 -13.21
CA ASN A 284 12.10 -1.83 -12.18
C ASN A 284 11.49 -1.55 -10.80
N TYR A 285 11.43 -2.56 -9.92
CA TYR A 285 10.92 -2.42 -8.55
C TYR A 285 12.00 -1.96 -7.56
N GLY A 286 13.28 -2.09 -7.93
CA GLY A 286 14.38 -1.69 -7.08
C GLY A 286 14.96 -0.32 -7.42
N PRO A 287 16.09 0.02 -6.79
CA PRO A 287 16.82 1.25 -7.09
C PRO A 287 17.39 1.20 -8.52
N LYS A 288 17.81 2.35 -9.07
CA LYS A 288 18.33 2.43 -10.45
C LYS A 288 19.56 1.55 -10.65
N GLU A 289 20.39 1.44 -9.62
CA GLU A 289 21.61 0.63 -9.58
C GLU A 289 21.31 -0.87 -9.63
N LEU A 290 20.08 -1.30 -9.32
CA LEU A 290 19.70 -2.71 -9.42
C LEU A 290 19.99 -3.25 -10.82
N LEU A 291 19.80 -2.45 -11.87
CA LEU A 291 20.02 -2.87 -13.24
C LEU A 291 21.49 -3.17 -13.57
N THR A 292 22.45 -2.68 -12.78
CA THR A 292 23.89 -2.94 -12.97
C THR A 292 24.45 -4.01 -12.03
N TRP A 293 23.66 -4.48 -11.07
CA TRP A 293 24.07 -5.56 -10.16
C TRP A 293 24.18 -6.92 -10.86
N SER A 294 24.93 -7.86 -10.26
CA SER A 294 24.98 -9.27 -10.69
C SER A 294 23.62 -9.96 -10.55
N LEU A 295 23.42 -11.08 -11.28
CA LEU A 295 22.19 -11.86 -11.21
C LEU A 295 21.80 -12.23 -9.78
N GLU A 296 22.75 -12.82 -9.05
CA GLU A 296 22.59 -13.24 -7.65
C GLU A 296 22.11 -12.07 -6.77
N LYS A 297 22.82 -10.93 -6.83
CA LYS A 297 22.50 -9.76 -6.01
C LYS A 297 21.12 -9.17 -6.35
N ARG A 298 20.73 -9.14 -7.63
CA ARG A 298 19.38 -8.69 -8.05
C ARG A 298 18.29 -9.61 -7.51
N ARG A 299 18.45 -10.92 -7.67
CA ARG A 299 17.47 -11.91 -7.21
C ARG A 299 17.36 -11.93 -5.68
N ALA A 300 18.46 -11.84 -4.96
CA ALA A 300 18.46 -11.75 -3.49
C ALA A 300 17.68 -10.52 -3.01
N TYR A 301 17.92 -9.35 -3.62
CA TYR A 301 17.19 -8.12 -3.28
C TYR A 301 15.69 -8.24 -3.54
N LEU A 302 15.29 -8.76 -4.71
CA LEU A 302 13.87 -8.89 -5.05
C LEU A 302 13.17 -9.95 -4.19
N LEU A 303 13.86 -11.02 -3.83
CA LEU A 303 13.32 -12.02 -2.90
C LEU A 303 13.11 -11.40 -1.51
N GLU A 304 14.10 -10.67 -1.00
CA GLU A 304 14.02 -10.04 0.32
C GLU A 304 12.94 -8.93 0.37
N LYS A 305 12.87 -8.06 -0.66
CA LYS A 305 12.00 -6.89 -0.64
C LYS A 305 10.60 -7.14 -1.21
N ASN A 306 10.47 -8.07 -2.15
CA ASN A 306 9.23 -8.30 -2.90
C ASN A 306 8.75 -9.75 -2.83
N GLY A 307 9.50 -10.69 -2.24
CA GLY A 307 9.07 -12.08 -2.08
C GLY A 307 9.00 -12.85 -3.40
N PHE A 308 9.87 -12.57 -4.37
CA PHE A 308 9.96 -13.38 -5.60
C PHE A 308 11.37 -13.42 -6.21
N LEU A 309 11.63 -14.50 -6.96
CA LEU A 309 12.82 -14.62 -7.81
C LEU A 309 12.51 -14.18 -9.23
N CYS A 310 13.25 -13.19 -9.74
CA CYS A 310 13.03 -12.68 -11.10
C CYS A 310 13.41 -13.72 -12.18
N GLN A 311 12.45 -13.98 -13.06
CA GLN A 311 12.57 -14.86 -14.23
C GLN A 311 12.43 -14.10 -15.56
N CYS A 312 12.69 -12.78 -15.58
CA CYS A 312 12.71 -12.04 -16.84
C CYS A 312 13.79 -12.58 -17.79
N GLN A 313 13.65 -12.30 -19.09
CA GLN A 313 14.54 -12.81 -20.14
C GLN A 313 16.03 -12.65 -19.81
N ARG A 314 16.43 -11.47 -19.31
CA ARG A 314 17.82 -11.22 -18.88
C ARG A 314 18.28 -12.17 -17.78
N CYS A 315 17.47 -12.34 -16.74
CA CYS A 315 17.81 -13.22 -15.62
C CYS A 315 17.89 -14.69 -16.05
N VAL A 316 17.04 -15.13 -16.98
CA VAL A 316 17.10 -16.49 -17.55
C VAL A 316 18.40 -16.69 -18.32
N LEU A 317 18.75 -15.76 -19.22
CA LEU A 317 19.97 -15.83 -20.03
C LEU A 317 21.25 -15.80 -19.17
N GLU A 318 21.30 -14.92 -18.16
CA GLU A 318 22.45 -14.87 -17.24
C GLU A 318 22.58 -16.18 -16.45
N SER A 319 21.46 -16.75 -15.97
CA SER A 319 21.46 -18.01 -15.21
C SER A 319 21.96 -19.19 -16.04
N GLN A 320 21.60 -19.25 -17.33
CA GLN A 320 22.07 -20.29 -18.25
C GLN A 320 23.60 -20.21 -18.48
N ARG A 321 24.14 -18.99 -18.57
CA ARG A 321 25.60 -18.78 -18.75
C ARG A 321 26.40 -19.22 -17.54
N GLU A 322 25.92 -18.93 -16.33
CA GLU A 322 26.57 -19.36 -15.07
C GLU A 322 26.60 -20.90 -14.97
N THR A 323 25.53 -21.60 -15.37
CA THR A 323 25.50 -23.07 -15.37
C THR A 323 26.45 -23.71 -16.40
N SER A 324 26.59 -23.10 -17.59
CA SER A 324 27.52 -23.58 -18.61
C SER A 324 28.97 -23.37 -18.19
N ALA A 325 29.31 -22.20 -17.62
CA ALA A 325 30.67 -21.90 -17.18
C ALA A 325 31.15 -22.82 -16.04
N ALA A 326 30.24 -23.23 -15.14
CA ALA A 326 30.58 -24.17 -14.07
C ALA A 326 30.94 -25.57 -14.60
N SER A 327 30.35 -25.98 -15.73
CA SER A 327 30.55 -27.31 -16.34
C SER A 327 31.88 -27.43 -17.08
N ASP A 328 32.48 -26.32 -17.51
CA ASP A 328 33.75 -26.28 -18.24
C ASP A 328 34.98 -26.16 -17.32
N THR A 329 34.80 -26.26 -15.99
CA THR A 329 35.94 -26.35 -15.07
C THR A 329 36.64 -27.69 -15.34
N PRO A 330 37.88 -27.70 -15.89
CA PRO A 330 38.54 -28.94 -16.25
C PRO A 330 38.70 -29.78 -14.99
N THR A 331 38.04 -30.94 -14.99
CA THR A 331 38.20 -31.99 -13.99
C THR A 331 39.69 -32.32 -13.91
N THR A 332 40.37 -31.66 -12.98
CA THR A 332 41.74 -32.00 -12.61
C THR A 332 41.65 -33.37 -11.98
N THR A 333 41.98 -34.36 -12.80
CA THR A 333 42.38 -35.74 -12.50
C THR A 333 42.31 -36.09 -11.01
N ALA A 334 41.24 -36.78 -10.62
CA ALA A 334 41.19 -37.48 -9.34
C ALA A 334 42.11 -38.71 -9.36
N PRO A 335 42.83 -39.00 -8.26
CA PRO A 335 43.48 -40.29 -8.09
C PRO A 335 42.45 -41.40 -7.79
N ILE A 336 42.69 -42.52 -8.47
CA ILE A 336 42.17 -43.89 -8.42
C ILE A 336 41.42 -44.32 -7.12
N ARG A 337 40.14 -44.67 -7.34
CA ARG A 337 39.27 -45.76 -6.79
C ARG A 337 39.58 -46.44 -5.44
N SER A 338 38.51 -46.65 -4.66
CA SER A 338 37.99 -48.00 -4.33
C SER A 338 36.53 -47.97 -3.89
N ASP A 339 35.87 -49.12 -4.04
CA ASP A 339 34.43 -49.37 -4.19
C ASP A 339 33.58 -49.34 -2.90
N ALA A 340 32.26 -49.08 -3.04
CA ALA A 340 31.19 -49.92 -2.46
C ALA A 340 29.75 -49.39 -2.75
N ALA A 341 28.98 -50.25 -3.42
CA ALA A 341 27.58 -50.66 -3.15
C ALA A 341 26.40 -49.65 -3.14
N GLN A 342 25.54 -49.81 -4.17
CA GLN A 342 24.10 -50.11 -4.13
C GLN A 342 23.12 -49.26 -3.27
N GLN A 343 22.12 -48.63 -3.89
CA GLN A 343 20.72 -49.13 -3.98
C GLN A 343 19.77 -48.15 -4.72
N GLN A 344 18.60 -48.67 -5.07
CA GLN A 344 17.69 -48.31 -6.17
C GLN A 344 16.34 -47.74 -5.67
N THR A 345 15.60 -47.13 -6.62
CA THR A 345 14.12 -47.02 -6.74
C THR A 345 13.33 -45.86 -6.11
N GLY A 346 12.38 -45.31 -6.90
CA GLY A 346 11.19 -44.60 -6.40
C GLY A 346 10.62 -43.48 -7.28
N GLN A 347 9.93 -43.80 -8.38
CA GLN A 347 8.99 -42.90 -9.09
C GLN A 347 7.72 -42.68 -8.26
N VAL A 348 7.13 -41.47 -8.27
CA VAL A 348 5.67 -41.25 -8.22
C VAL A 348 5.30 -39.97 -8.97
N GLU A 349 4.47 -40.12 -10.00
CA GLU A 349 3.62 -39.06 -10.58
C GLU A 349 2.32 -38.93 -9.77
N SER A 350 1.79 -37.72 -9.59
CA SER A 350 0.35 -37.48 -9.72
C SER A 350 0.03 -35.98 -9.71
N SER A 351 -0.82 -35.60 -10.66
CA SER A 351 -1.46 -34.30 -10.82
C SER A 351 -2.93 -34.45 -10.44
N GLU A 352 -3.43 -33.62 -9.53
CA GLU A 352 -4.87 -33.45 -9.29
C GLU A 352 -5.28 -32.01 -9.60
N GLU A 353 -6.30 -31.88 -10.45
CA GLU A 353 -7.02 -30.64 -10.75
C GLU A 353 -8.01 -30.33 -9.63
N ALA A 354 -8.06 -29.06 -9.19
CA ALA A 354 -9.03 -28.57 -8.22
C ALA A 354 -10.29 -28.00 -8.92
N PRO A 355 -11.50 -28.19 -8.35
CA PRO A 355 -12.74 -27.62 -8.88
C PRO A 355 -12.89 -26.12 -8.58
N PRO A 356 -13.72 -25.38 -9.35
CA PRO A 356 -13.94 -23.95 -9.14
C PRO A 356 -14.79 -23.69 -7.88
N GLY A 357 -14.25 -22.91 -6.94
CA GLY A 357 -14.94 -22.47 -5.73
C GLY A 357 -15.85 -21.26 -5.97
N GLU A 358 -17.06 -21.32 -5.42
CA GLU A 358 -17.99 -20.19 -5.29
C GLU A 358 -17.39 -19.08 -4.41
N LYS A 359 -17.64 -17.82 -4.77
CA LYS A 359 -17.19 -16.65 -4.00
C LYS A 359 -18.08 -16.48 -2.75
N PRO A 360 -17.52 -16.40 -1.54
CA PRO A 360 -18.30 -16.09 -0.35
C PRO A 360 -18.79 -14.64 -0.36
N ASP A 361 -20.03 -14.45 0.10
CA ASP A 361 -20.63 -13.13 0.33
C ASP A 361 -19.83 -12.34 1.37
N ALA A 362 -19.61 -11.05 1.11
CA ALA A 362 -18.82 -10.19 2.00
C ALA A 362 -19.45 -10.09 3.40
N PRO A 363 -18.69 -10.32 4.51
CA PRO A 363 -19.24 -10.32 5.86
C PRO A 363 -19.82 -8.95 6.25
N GLY A 364 -20.96 -9.00 6.94
CA GLY A 364 -21.78 -7.85 7.34
C GLY A 364 -20.99 -6.75 8.09
N GLY A 365 -20.98 -5.55 7.53
CA GLY A 365 -20.17 -4.41 7.98
C GLY A 365 -20.68 -3.63 9.19
N GLU A 366 -21.39 -4.26 10.15
CA GLU A 366 -21.90 -3.56 11.35
C GLU A 366 -20.80 -3.24 12.37
N TRP A 367 -19.80 -4.12 12.54
CA TRP A 367 -18.68 -3.87 13.45
C TRP A 367 -17.74 -2.75 12.96
N LEU A 368 -17.76 -2.43 11.66
CA LEU A 368 -16.91 -1.42 11.03
C LEU A 368 -17.25 0.03 11.45
N ALA A 369 -18.49 0.31 11.84
CA ALA A 369 -18.93 1.66 12.20
C ALA A 369 -18.27 2.18 13.49
N HIS A 370 -17.90 1.28 14.41
CA HIS A 370 -17.34 1.65 15.72
C HIS A 370 -15.87 2.09 15.68
N LEU A 371 -15.11 1.69 14.65
CA LEU A 371 -13.69 2.06 14.52
C LEU A 371 -13.47 3.54 14.13
N ASN A 372 -14.45 4.15 13.46
CA ASN A 372 -14.39 5.57 13.09
C ASN A 372 -14.82 6.52 14.22
N SER A 373 -15.49 6.05 15.27
CA SER A 373 -16.04 6.92 16.32
C SER A 373 -15.28 6.91 17.65
N THR A 374 -14.29 6.02 17.86
CA THR A 374 -13.79 5.70 19.21
C THR A 374 -12.35 6.12 19.55
N GLY A 375 -11.73 7.01 18.76
CA GLY A 375 -10.34 7.46 18.97
C GLY A 375 -10.05 8.25 20.26
N SER A 376 -11.04 8.66 21.05
CA SER A 376 -10.82 9.44 22.28
C SER A 376 -10.92 8.56 23.53
N SER A 377 -9.84 7.85 23.87
CA SER A 377 -9.71 7.27 25.21
C SER A 377 -9.53 8.40 26.22
N LYS A 378 -10.61 8.74 26.94
CA LYS A 378 -10.53 9.64 28.10
C LYS A 378 -9.59 9.02 29.13
N SER A 379 -8.36 9.54 29.25
CA SER A 379 -7.59 9.36 30.47
C SER A 379 -8.41 9.96 31.61
N LYS A 380 -8.98 9.09 32.46
CA LYS A 380 -9.73 9.54 33.64
C LYS A 380 -8.75 10.25 34.57
N GLY A 381 -8.69 11.57 34.47
CA GLY A 381 -8.01 12.44 35.42
C GLY A 381 -8.55 12.18 36.82
N ARG A 382 -7.73 11.53 37.65
CA ARG A 382 -8.00 11.25 39.06
C ARG A 382 -8.08 12.60 39.80
N LYS A 383 -9.29 13.06 40.12
CA LYS A 383 -9.53 14.24 40.97
C LYS A 383 -8.83 14.01 42.32
N LYS A 384 -7.71 14.69 42.57
CA LYS A 384 -7.15 14.82 43.92
C LYS A 384 -8.05 15.76 44.71
N SER A 385 -8.82 15.20 45.64
CA SER A 385 -9.53 15.94 46.68
C SER A 385 -8.51 16.58 47.61
N ALA A 386 -8.40 17.91 47.58
CA ALA A 386 -7.65 18.69 48.55
C ALA A 386 -8.44 18.74 49.87
N SER A 387 -7.94 18.01 50.88
CA SER A 387 -8.37 18.14 52.26
C SER A 387 -7.90 19.48 52.82
N LYS A 388 -8.84 20.35 53.18
CA LYS A 388 -8.59 21.56 53.98
C LYS A 388 -8.37 21.15 55.43
N ASN A 389 -7.12 21.22 55.89
CA ASN A 389 -6.84 21.20 57.32
C ASN A 389 -7.26 22.54 57.93
N LYS A 390 -8.23 22.49 58.85
CA LYS A 390 -8.72 23.64 59.62
C LYS A 390 -8.03 23.60 60.98
N LYS A 391 -7.34 24.70 61.31
CA LYS A 391 -6.73 24.98 62.62
C LYS A 391 -7.72 24.76 63.78
N LYS A 392 -7.21 24.21 64.87
CA LYS A 392 -7.42 24.75 66.23
C LYS A 392 -6.09 24.68 66.97
#